data_AF-A0A964BXH6-F1
#
_entry.id   AF-A0A964BXH6-F1
#
_cell.length_a   1.000
_cell.length_b   1.000
_cell.length_c   1.000
_cell.angle_alpha   90.00
_cell.angle_beta   90.00
_cell.angle_gamma   90.00
#
_symmetry.space_group_name_H-M   'P 1'
#
loop_
_entity.id
_entity.type
_entity.pdbx_description
1 polymer ?
#
loop_
_entity_poly.entity_id
_entity_poly.type
_entity_poly.pdbx_seq_one_letter_code
_entity_poly.pdbx_strand_id
1 'polypeptide(L)' 'MKAYSLPLIEKIVTAYLVGKMSIRKVATQFGVTKSLVQKQVKQQLS' A
#
# COMPACT_ATOMS: atom_id res chain seq x y z
N MET A 1 15.16 -12.07 -6.91
CA MET A 1 14.49 -10.77 -6.66
C MET A 1 13.10 -11.04 -6.11
N LYS A 2 12.80 -10.66 -4.86
CA LYS A 2 11.43 -10.74 -4.32
C LYS A 2 10.62 -9.66 -5.04
N ALA A 3 10.05 -10.02 -6.18
CA ALA A 3 8.97 -9.29 -6.79
C ALA A 3 7.82 -9.35 -5.79
N TYR A 4 7.74 -8.38 -4.89
CA TYR A 4 6.45 -7.97 -4.35
C TYR A 4 5.65 -7.67 -5.60
N SER A 5 4.80 -8.62 -5.94
CA SER A 5 4.06 -8.66 -7.18
C SER A 5 3.47 -7.26 -7.37
N LEU A 6 3.93 -6.55 -8.39
CA LEU A 6 3.43 -5.22 -8.82
C LEU A 6 1.92 -5.03 -8.56
N PRO A 7 1.03 -6.02 -8.80
CA PRO A 7 -0.39 -5.91 -8.47
C PRO A 7 -0.74 -5.65 -7.00
N LEU A 8 0.04 -6.14 -6.03
CA LEU A 8 -0.23 -5.91 -4.60
C LEU A 8 0.05 -4.45 -4.21
N ILE A 9 1.16 -3.90 -4.71
CA ILE A 9 1.59 -2.52 -4.45
C ILE A 9 0.57 -1.55 -5.01
N GLU A 10 0.20 -1.76 -6.28
CA GLU A 10 -0.82 -0.96 -6.95
C GLU A 10 -2.13 -1.00 -6.16
N LYS A 11 -2.63 -2.19 -5.79
CA LYS A 11 -3.85 -2.32 -4.98
C LYS A 11 -3.79 -1.57 -3.64
N ILE A 12 -2.65 -1.62 -2.95
CA ILE A 12 -2.45 -0.90 -1.68
C ILE A 12 -2.53 0.61 -1.90
N VAL A 13 -1.84 1.13 -2.93
CA VAL A 13 -1.79 2.55 -3.24
C VAL A 13 -3.13 3.05 -3.76
N THR A 14 -3.82 2.29 -4.60
CA THR A 14 -5.18 2.60 -5.05
C THR A 14 -6.17 2.61 -3.89
N ALA A 15 -6.11 1.63 -2.97
CA ALA A 15 -7.00 1.60 -1.80
C ALA A 15 -6.77 2.81 -0.87
N TYR A 16 -5.52 3.26 -0.74
CA TYR A 16 -5.18 4.45 0.03
C TYR A 16 -5.65 5.75 -0.67
N LEU A 17 -5.28 5.94 -1.93
CA LEU A 17 -5.53 7.18 -2.69
C LEU A 17 -6.98 7.31 -3.16
N VAL A 18 -7.54 6.27 -3.76
CA VAL A 18 -8.89 6.26 -4.33
C VAL A 18 -9.94 5.95 -3.25
N GLY A 19 -9.65 4.97 -2.40
CA GLY A 19 -10.58 4.55 -1.34
C GLY A 19 -10.69 5.51 -0.16
N LYS A 20 -9.87 6.58 -0.11
CA LYS A 20 -9.71 7.49 1.05
C LYS A 20 -9.52 6.72 2.37
N MET A 21 -8.89 5.54 2.30
CA MET A 21 -8.71 4.68 3.46
C MET A 21 -7.45 5.11 4.22
N SER A 22 -7.50 5.08 5.54
CA SER A 22 -6.30 5.36 6.34
C SER A 22 -5.26 4.25 6.18
N ILE A 23 -3.97 4.59 6.31
CA ILE A 23 -2.85 3.64 6.28
C ILE A 23 -3.10 2.44 7.20
N ARG A 24 -3.70 2.68 8.37
CA ARG A 24 -4.05 1.63 9.33
C ARG A 24 -5.07 0.64 8.74
N LYS A 25 -6.14 1.15 8.11
CA LYS A 25 -7.21 0.33 7.53
C LYS A 25 -6.71 -0.50 6.35
N VAL A 26 -5.90 0.13 5.48
CA VAL A 26 -5.24 -0.55 4.35
C VAL A 26 -4.30 -1.65 4.85
N ALA A 27 -3.47 -1.37 5.86
CA ALA A 27 -2.58 -2.36 6.45
C ALA A 27 -3.32 -3.61 6.96
N THR A 28 -4.42 -3.43 7.72
CA THR A 28 -5.25 -4.55 8.17
C THR A 28 -5.95 -5.29 7.03
N GLN A 29 -6.43 -4.59 6.01
CA GLN A 29 -7.16 -5.21 4.90
C GLN A 29 -6.26 -6.05 3.98
N PHE A 30 -5.02 -5.62 3.79
CA PHE A 30 -4.04 -6.32 2.95
C PHE A 30 -3.11 -7.24 3.77
N GLY A 31 -3.29 -7.32 5.09
CA GLY A 31 -2.44 -8.15 5.96
C GLY A 31 -0.97 -7.71 5.97
N VAL A 32 -0.70 -6.43 5.72
CA VAL A 32 0.65 -5.86 5.64
C VAL A 32 0.93 -4.91 6.81
N THR A 33 2.21 -4.62 7.03
CA THR A 33 2.61 -3.65 8.06
C THR A 33 2.35 -2.21 7.60
N LYS A 34 2.08 -1.32 8.56
CA LYS A 34 1.88 0.12 8.29
C LYS A 34 3.10 0.77 7.62
N SER A 35 4.30 0.37 8.03
CA SER A 35 5.56 0.88 7.47
C SER A 35 5.73 0.50 6.00
N LEU A 36 5.25 -0.68 5.59
CA LEU A 36 5.25 -1.10 4.19
C LEU A 36 4.31 -0.24 3.36
N VAL A 37 3.08 0.00 3.85
CA VAL A 37 2.11 0.89 3.18
C VAL A 37 2.68 2.31 3.07
N GLN A 38 3.25 2.86 4.13
CA GLN A 38 3.90 4.18 4.11
C GLN A 38 5.04 4.26 3.11
N LYS A 39 5.92 3.25 3.09
CA LYS A 39 7.04 3.19 2.15
C LYS A 39 6.54 3.18 0.71
N GLN A 40 5.51 2.39 0.41
CA GLN A 40 4.98 2.27 -0.95
C GLN A 40 4.22 3.51 -1.42
N VAL A 41 3.38 4.09 -0.57
CA VAL A 41 2.71 5.36 -0.87
C VAL A 41 3.77 6.45 -1.15
N LYS A 42 4.81 6.55 -0.32
CA LYS A 42 5.90 7.52 -0.52
C LYS A 42 6.69 7.28 -1.82
N GLN A 43 6.90 6.02 -2.19
CA GLN A 43 7.66 5.64 -3.38
C GLN A 43 6.89 5.86 -4.69
N GLN A 44 5.56 5.85 -4.66
CA GLN A 44 4.68 6.10 -5.83
C GLN A 44 4.27 7.57 -5.98
N LEU A 45 4.40 8.38 -4.92
CA LEU A 45 4.17 9.84 -4.93
C LEU A 45 5.45 10.66 -5.18
N SER A 46 6.60 9.99 -5.35
CA SER A 46 7.89 10.60 -5.71
C SER A 46 8.15 10.48 -7.20
#